data_AF-D3AIW9-F1
#
_entry.id   AF-D3AIW9-F1
#
_cell.length_a   1.000
_cell.length_b   1.000
_cell.length_c   1.000
_cell.angle_alpha   90.00
_cell.angle_beta   90.00
_cell.angle_gamma   90.00
#
_symmetry.space_group_name_H-M   'P 1'
#
loop_
_entity.id
_entity.type
_entity.pdbx_description
1 polymer ?
#
loop_
_entity_poly.entity_id
_entity_poly.type
_entity_poly.pdbx_seq_one_letter_code
_entity_poly.pdbx_strand_id
1 'polypeptide(L)'
;MKKYNLSSIMKRAWELVKKAGTAMSEALKQAWREAKETMKELKGTPKQIAWAEDIRNTAIKYVKEGKEVWGKYPELLAGFEFVENRFSQLFEMHDEAVFYIEKRNFFSKDNIKEKVNDIATKNVKKNNMAEGHILG
;
A
#
# COMPACT_ATOMS: atom_id res chain seq x y z
N MET A 1 -11.65 3.13 -10.91
CA MET A 1 -10.87 4.32 -11.31
C MET A 1 -9.46 4.16 -10.75
N LYS A 2 -8.43 4.68 -11.44
CA LYS A 2 -7.04 4.56 -10.94
C LYS A 2 -6.90 5.44 -9.70
N LYS A 3 -6.44 4.81 -8.62
CA LYS A 3 -6.27 5.42 -7.29
C LYS A 3 -5.43 6.69 -7.25
N TYR A 4 -4.54 6.81 -8.22
CA TYR A 4 -3.75 8.00 -8.44
C TYR A 4 -3.86 8.41 -9.90
N ASN A 5 -3.93 9.72 -10.13
CA ASN A 5 -3.88 10.26 -11.48
C ASN A 5 -2.44 10.19 -11.99
N LEU A 6 -2.11 9.08 -12.69
CA LEU A 6 -0.78 8.84 -13.24
C LEU A 6 -0.31 9.98 -14.16
N SER A 7 -1.21 10.55 -14.96
CA SER A 7 -0.90 11.70 -15.80
C SER A 7 -0.54 12.94 -14.97
N SER A 8 -1.20 13.14 -13.82
CA SER A 8 -0.88 14.20 -12.86
C SER A 8 0.48 13.96 -12.17
N ILE A 9 0.76 12.73 -11.71
CA ILE A 9 2.06 12.37 -11.10
C ILE A 9 3.20 12.56 -12.11
N MET A 10 3.00 12.16 -13.37
CA MET A 10 4.01 12.32 -14.42
C MET A 10 4.23 13.79 -14.78
N LYS A 11 3.17 14.60 -14.88
CA LYS A 11 3.30 16.06 -15.08
C LYS A 11 4.08 16.69 -13.93
N ARG A 12 3.78 16.31 -12.69
CA ARG A 12 4.46 16.81 -11.49
C ARG A 12 5.94 16.44 -11.48
N ALA A 13 6.28 15.19 -11.79
CA ALA A 13 7.66 14.75 -11.93
C ALA A 13 8.40 15.55 -13.01
N TRP A 14 7.76 15.80 -14.17
CA TRP A 14 8.34 16.61 -15.24
C TRP A 14 8.60 18.08 -14.86
N GLU A 15 7.70 18.69 -14.08
CA GLU A 15 7.91 20.05 -13.55
C GLU A 15 9.10 20.11 -12.58
N LEU A 16 9.25 19.10 -11.71
CA LEU A 16 10.36 18.99 -10.77
C LEU A 16 11.71 18.87 -11.51
N VAL A 17 11.76 18.10 -12.60
CA VAL A 17 12.95 18.02 -13.47
C VAL A 17 13.27 19.38 -14.09
N LYS A 18 12.28 20.08 -14.65
CA LYS A 18 12.49 21.39 -15.32
C LYS A 18 12.93 22.51 -14.38
N LYS A 19 12.36 22.57 -13.18
CA LYS A 19 12.59 23.67 -12.23
C LYS A 19 13.83 23.46 -11.37
N ALA A 20 14.06 22.24 -10.91
CA ALA A 20 15.13 21.93 -9.96
C ALA A 20 16.33 21.23 -10.61
N GLY A 21 16.28 20.89 -11.90
CA GLY A 21 17.35 20.18 -12.59
C GLY A 21 17.64 18.77 -12.05
N THR A 22 16.67 18.19 -11.33
CA THR A 22 16.82 16.88 -10.68
C THR A 22 16.67 15.73 -11.67
N ALA A 23 17.30 14.59 -11.38
CA ALA A 23 17.14 13.39 -12.20
C ALA A 23 15.68 12.91 -12.20
N MET A 24 15.19 12.45 -13.36
CA MET A 24 13.79 12.01 -13.53
C MET A 24 13.37 10.93 -12.51
N SER A 25 14.28 10.04 -12.14
CA SER A 25 14.03 9.01 -11.13
C SER A 25 13.77 9.57 -9.73
N GLU A 26 14.52 10.60 -9.31
CA GLU A 26 14.34 11.29 -8.02
C GLU A 26 13.08 12.17 -8.03
N ALA A 27 12.84 12.88 -9.14
CA ALA A 27 11.63 13.67 -9.33
C ALA A 27 10.36 12.81 -9.31
N LEU A 28 10.41 11.61 -9.89
CA LEU A 28 9.30 10.67 -9.88
C LEU A 28 9.07 10.10 -8.47
N LYS A 29 10.12 9.75 -7.72
CA LYS A 29 10.02 9.33 -6.31
C LYS A 29 9.37 10.42 -5.44
N GLN A 30 9.77 11.68 -5.64
CA GLN A 30 9.23 12.83 -4.92
C GLN A 30 7.77 13.10 -5.31
N ALA A 31 7.41 13.05 -6.59
CA ALA A 31 6.02 13.21 -7.04
C ALA A 31 5.11 12.07 -6.55
N TRP A 32 5.61 10.84 -6.50
CA TRP A 32 4.90 9.72 -5.88
C TRP A 32 4.77 9.89 -4.36
N ARG A 33 5.74 10.49 -3.69
CA ARG A 33 5.67 10.80 -2.26
C ARG A 33 4.62 11.86 -1.96
N GLU A 34 4.61 12.96 -2.73
CA GLU A 34 3.60 14.02 -2.66
C GLU A 34 2.18 13.47 -2.94
N ALA A 35 2.02 12.60 -3.94
CA ALA A 35 0.75 11.92 -4.23
C ALA A 35 0.37 10.84 -3.19
N LYS A 36 1.33 10.33 -2.42
CA LYS A 36 1.06 9.38 -1.32
C LYS A 36 0.73 10.12 -0.02
N GLU A 37 1.27 11.33 0.17
CA GLU A 37 0.93 12.23 1.28
C GLU A 37 -0.49 12.81 1.13
N THR A 38 -1.08 12.77 -0.07
CA THR A 38 -2.53 12.96 -0.29
C THR A 38 -3.35 11.70 0.07
N MET A 39 -3.17 11.15 1.29
CA MET A 39 -4.26 10.38 1.90
C MET A 39 -5.44 11.33 2.02
N LYS A 40 -6.68 10.88 1.76
CA LYS A 40 -7.83 11.74 2.00
C LYS A 40 -7.78 12.23 3.44
N GLU A 41 -7.98 13.54 3.60
CA GLU A 41 -8.17 14.17 4.90
C GLU A 41 -9.36 13.49 5.57
N LEU A 42 -9.18 13.10 6.83
CA LEU A 42 -10.22 12.37 7.54
C LEU A 42 -11.26 13.33 8.10
N LYS A 43 -12.52 12.92 7.98
CA LYS A 43 -13.67 13.59 8.58
C LYS A 43 -14.02 12.92 9.90
N GLY A 44 -14.22 13.72 10.94
CA GLY A 44 -14.58 13.25 12.28
C GLY A 44 -14.20 14.27 13.35
N THR A 45 -14.38 13.90 14.62
CA THR A 45 -13.84 14.70 15.72
C THR A 45 -12.30 14.67 15.71
N PRO A 46 -11.61 15.69 16.26
CA PRO A 46 -10.14 15.70 16.32
C PRO A 46 -9.55 14.43 16.95
N LYS A 47 -10.19 13.90 18.01
CA LYS A 47 -9.77 12.64 18.65
C LYS A 47 -9.94 11.42 17.74
N GLN A 48 -11.04 11.34 16.99
CA GLN A 48 -11.27 10.25 16.04
C GLN A 48 -10.27 10.31 14.88
N ILE A 49 -10.02 11.51 14.34
CA ILE A 49 -9.05 11.72 13.26
C ILE A 49 -7.66 11.27 13.72
N ALA A 50 -7.20 11.75 14.88
CA ALA A 50 -5.90 11.38 15.42
C ALA A 50 -5.75 9.86 15.60
N TRP A 51 -6.78 9.19 16.13
CA TRP A 51 -6.73 7.74 16.32
C TRP A 51 -6.78 6.97 14.99
N ALA A 52 -7.63 7.40 14.06
CA ALA A 52 -7.69 6.80 12.74
C ALA A 52 -6.37 6.95 11.97
N GLU A 53 -5.70 8.11 12.09
CA GLU A 53 -4.37 8.32 11.55
C GLU A 53 -3.32 7.39 12.15
N ASP A 54 -3.31 7.23 13.47
CA ASP A 54 -2.43 6.28 14.16
C ASP A 54 -2.62 4.84 13.65
N ILE A 55 -3.87 4.42 13.45
CA ILE A 55 -4.22 3.11 12.87
C ILE A 55 -3.65 3.00 11.44
N ARG A 56 -3.93 3.99 10.56
CA ARG A 56 -3.45 3.96 9.17
C ARG A 56 -1.92 3.93 9.10
N ASN A 57 -1.26 4.78 9.89
CA ASN A 57 0.19 4.93 9.90
C ASN A 57 0.88 3.68 10.45
N THR A 58 0.37 3.10 11.53
CA THR A 58 0.88 1.85 12.10
C THR A 58 0.79 0.70 11.10
N ALA A 59 -0.34 0.59 10.39
CA ALA A 59 -0.54 -0.44 9.37
C ALA A 59 0.40 -0.26 8.17
N ILE A 60 0.54 0.97 7.64
CA ILE A 60 1.48 1.29 6.56
C ILE A 60 2.92 0.97 6.96
N LYS A 61 3.32 1.40 8.17
CA LYS A 61 4.67 1.15 8.70
C LYS A 61 4.96 -0.34 8.74
N TYR A 62 4.04 -1.14 9.29
CA TYR A 62 4.19 -2.58 9.37
C TYR A 62 4.37 -3.25 8.00
N VAL A 63 3.57 -2.85 7.00
CA VAL A 63 3.69 -3.37 5.63
C VAL A 63 5.05 -2.99 5.01
N LYS A 64 5.50 -1.75 5.18
CA LYS A 64 6.80 -1.29 4.66
C LYS A 64 7.97 -2.07 5.27
N GLU A 65 8.04 -2.14 6.59
CA GLU A 65 9.08 -2.88 7.32
C GLU A 65 9.04 -4.38 6.94
N GLY A 66 7.84 -4.95 6.80
CA GLY A 66 7.67 -6.33 6.35
C GLY A 66 8.26 -6.58 4.97
N LYS A 67 8.04 -5.67 4.01
CA LYS A 67 8.65 -5.76 2.67
C LYS A 67 10.17 -5.62 2.71
N GLU A 68 10.70 -4.75 3.55
CA GLU A 68 12.15 -4.57 3.70
C GLU A 68 12.82 -5.83 4.25
N VAL A 69 12.21 -6.48 5.26
CA VAL A 69 12.78 -7.66 5.92
C VAL A 69 12.54 -8.95 5.11
N TRP A 70 11.33 -9.14 4.60
CA TRP A 70 10.87 -10.41 4.02
C TRP A 70 10.66 -10.36 2.51
N GLY A 71 10.82 -9.20 1.85
CA GLY A 71 10.59 -9.03 0.42
C GLY A 71 11.53 -9.83 -0.49
N LYS A 72 12.58 -10.43 0.07
CA LYS A 72 13.45 -11.39 -0.63
C LYS A 72 12.74 -12.73 -0.95
N TYR A 73 11.64 -13.02 -0.28
CA TYR A 73 10.80 -14.19 -0.52
C TYR A 73 9.63 -13.78 -1.44
N PRO A 74 9.61 -14.19 -2.72
CA PRO A 74 8.65 -13.69 -3.71
C PRO A 74 7.18 -13.89 -3.33
N GLU A 75 6.86 -15.01 -2.69
CA GLU A 75 5.52 -15.35 -2.22
C GLU A 75 5.04 -14.42 -1.10
N LEU A 76 5.94 -14.04 -0.18
CA LEU A 76 5.63 -13.08 0.88
C LEU A 76 5.56 -11.65 0.33
N LEU A 77 6.46 -11.28 -0.58
CA LEU A 77 6.44 -9.99 -1.26
C LEU A 77 5.09 -9.76 -1.95
N ALA A 78 4.59 -10.76 -2.68
CA ALA A 78 3.26 -10.70 -3.32
C ALA A 78 2.13 -10.49 -2.30
N GLY A 79 2.21 -11.13 -1.12
CA GLY A 79 1.27 -10.90 -0.03
C GLY A 79 1.31 -9.46 0.50
N PHE A 80 2.50 -8.91 0.72
CA PHE A 80 2.65 -7.52 1.18
C PHE A 80 2.16 -6.50 0.14
N GLU A 81 2.48 -6.69 -1.14
CA GLU A 81 2.01 -5.82 -2.22
C GLU A 81 0.49 -5.86 -2.37
N PHE A 82 -0.12 -7.04 -2.20
CA PHE A 82 -1.57 -7.17 -2.16
C PHE A 82 -2.19 -6.33 -1.05
N VAL A 83 -1.66 -6.42 0.17
CA VAL A 83 -2.15 -5.64 1.32
C VAL A 83 -1.91 -4.14 1.10
N GLU A 84 -0.74 -3.73 0.61
CA GLU A 84 -0.43 -2.34 0.30
C GLU A 84 -1.42 -1.74 -0.71
N ASN A 85 -1.74 -2.49 -1.78
CA ASN A 85 -2.74 -2.10 -2.77
C ASN A 85 -4.17 -2.07 -2.18
N ARG A 86 -4.49 -2.96 -1.24
CA ARG A 86 -5.80 -2.96 -0.57
C ARG A 86 -5.97 -1.74 0.33
N PHE A 87 -4.99 -1.41 1.17
CA PHE A 87 -5.01 -0.20 2.00
C PHE A 87 -5.10 1.05 1.16
N SER A 88 -4.29 1.08 0.12
CA SER A 88 -4.37 2.04 -0.95
C SER A 88 -5.83 2.29 -1.39
N GLN A 89 -6.55 1.28 -1.86
CA GLN A 89 -7.94 1.47 -2.30
C GLN A 89 -8.85 1.98 -1.17
N LEU A 90 -8.70 1.44 0.04
CA LEU A 90 -9.52 1.86 1.19
C LEU A 90 -9.30 3.34 1.56
N PHE A 91 -8.06 3.83 1.52
CA PHE A 91 -7.74 5.23 1.82
C PHE A 91 -8.27 6.22 0.79
N GLU A 92 -8.51 5.75 -0.43
CA GLU A 92 -9.17 6.55 -1.47
C GLU A 92 -10.69 6.51 -1.32
N MET A 93 -11.26 5.36 -0.96
CA MET A 93 -12.71 5.17 -0.87
C MET A 93 -13.31 5.75 0.41
N HIS A 94 -12.56 5.75 1.52
CA HIS A 94 -13.07 6.12 2.83
C HIS A 94 -12.30 7.30 3.42
N ASP A 95 -12.99 8.40 3.68
CA ASP A 95 -12.48 9.57 4.38
C ASP A 95 -13.08 9.71 5.79
N GLU A 96 -13.99 8.85 6.23
CA GLU A 96 -14.54 8.90 7.59
C GLU A 96 -13.58 8.26 8.61
N ALA A 97 -13.22 8.99 9.67
CA ALA A 97 -12.36 8.47 10.73
C ALA A 97 -12.98 7.25 11.43
N VAL A 98 -14.30 7.24 11.60
CA VAL A 98 -15.06 6.14 12.24
C VAL A 98 -14.85 4.81 11.52
N PHE A 99 -14.79 4.81 10.18
CA PHE A 99 -14.53 3.61 9.38
C PHE A 99 -13.26 2.88 9.84
N TYR A 100 -12.16 3.63 10.02
CA TYR A 100 -10.88 3.06 10.43
C TYR A 100 -10.90 2.55 11.88
N ILE A 101 -11.62 3.25 12.76
CA ILE A 101 -11.76 2.86 14.18
C ILE A 101 -12.58 1.57 14.31
N GLU A 102 -13.72 1.49 13.62
CA GLU A 102 -14.56 0.29 13.61
C GLU A 102 -13.85 -0.90 12.98
N LYS A 103 -13.09 -0.65 11.90
CA LYS A 103 -12.31 -1.68 11.19
C LYS A 103 -10.89 -1.82 11.70
N ARG A 104 -10.53 -1.29 12.88
CA ARG A 104 -9.13 -1.30 13.40
C ARG A 104 -8.47 -2.69 13.39
N ASN A 105 -9.23 -3.75 13.67
CA ASN A 105 -8.73 -5.13 13.64
C ASN A 105 -8.26 -5.56 12.24
N PHE A 106 -8.90 -5.06 11.18
CA PHE A 106 -8.47 -5.30 9.80
C PHE A 106 -7.09 -4.69 9.52
N PHE A 107 -6.78 -3.55 10.14
CA PHE A 107 -5.50 -2.86 10.03
C PHE A 107 -4.46 -3.32 11.06
N SER A 108 -4.82 -4.28 11.93
CA SER A 108 -3.92 -4.81 12.95
C SER A 108 -2.76 -5.60 12.34
N LYS A 109 -1.64 -5.64 13.04
CA LYS A 109 -0.45 -6.38 12.61
C LYS A 109 -0.75 -7.86 12.40
N ASP A 110 -1.56 -8.46 13.28
CA ASP A 110 -1.87 -9.89 13.22
C ASP A 110 -2.74 -10.23 12.01
N ASN A 111 -3.76 -9.42 11.72
CA ASN A 111 -4.57 -9.61 10.51
C ASN A 111 -3.76 -9.39 9.23
N ILE A 112 -2.83 -8.42 9.24
CA ILE A 112 -1.92 -8.20 8.09
C ILE A 112 -1.04 -9.44 7.87
N LYS A 113 -0.42 -9.98 8.93
CA LYS A 113 0.41 -11.21 8.86
C LYS A 113 -0.39 -12.38 8.30
N GLU A 114 -1.57 -12.62 8.85
CA GLU A 114 -2.46 -13.69 8.38
C GLU A 114 -2.76 -13.54 6.89
N LYS A 115 -3.13 -12.33 6.45
CA LYS A 115 -3.44 -12.08 5.04
C LYS A 115 -2.25 -12.26 4.12
N VAL A 116 -1.05 -11.82 4.53
CA VAL A 116 0.18 -12.03 3.76
C VAL A 116 0.45 -13.53 3.59
N ASN A 117 0.37 -14.30 4.69
CA ASN A 117 0.60 -15.74 4.68
C ASN A 117 -0.44 -16.51 3.84
N ASP A 118 -1.71 -16.12 3.90
CA ASP A 118 -2.78 -16.66 3.06
C ASP A 118 -2.43 -16.54 1.57
N ILE A 119 -2.02 -15.35 1.15
CA ILE A 119 -1.69 -15.04 -0.24
C ILE A 119 -0.44 -15.81 -0.67
N ALA A 120 0.59 -15.82 0.17
CA ALA A 120 1.81 -16.57 -0.09
C ALA A 120 1.52 -18.06 -0.31
N THR A 121 0.71 -18.67 0.58
CA THR A 121 0.36 -20.10 0.51
C THR A 121 -0.46 -20.43 -0.74
N LYS A 122 -1.40 -19.57 -1.13
CA LYS A 122 -2.20 -19.75 -2.36
C LYS A 122 -1.34 -19.70 -3.62
N ASN A 123 -0.35 -18.80 -3.65
CA ASN A 123 0.56 -18.67 -4.79
C ASN A 123 1.48 -19.89 -4.93
N VAL A 124 2.01 -20.41 -3.83
CA VAL A 124 2.81 -21.66 -3.84
C VAL A 124 2.01 -22.84 -4.40
N LYS A 125 0.76 -23.03 -3.93
CA LYS A 125 -0.11 -24.12 -4.43
C LYS A 125 -0.38 -24.00 -5.93
N LYS A 126 -0.59 -22.78 -6.44
CA LYS A 126 -0.85 -22.53 -7.85
C LYS A 126 0.36 -22.88 -8.73
N ASN A 127 1.57 -22.52 -8.29
CA ASN A 127 2.79 -22.81 -9.03
C ASN A 127 3.07 -24.31 -9.11
N ASN A 128 2.89 -25.04 -7.99
CA ASN A 128 3.09 -26.51 -7.97
C ASN A 128 2.07 -27.25 -8.86
N MET A 129 0.83 -26.76 -8.97
CA MET A 129 -0.17 -27.33 -9.90
C MET A 129 0.16 -27.03 -11.37
N ALA A 130 0.77 -25.87 -11.67
CA ALA A 130 1.17 -25.53 -13.03
C ALA A 130 2.34 -26.38 -13.52
N GLU A 131 3.31 -26.70 -12.66
CA GLU A 131 4.47 -27.54 -13.00
C GLU A 131 4.10 -29.02 -13.17
N GLY A 132 3.15 -29.54 -12.38
CA GLY A 132 2.66 -30.92 -12.50
C GLY A 132 1.89 -31.24 -13.78
N HIS A 133 1.37 -30.22 -14.49
CA HIS A 133 0.66 -30.39 -15.76
C HIS A 133 1.58 -30.37 -17.00
N ILE A 134 2.86 -30.02 -16.85
CA ILE A 134 3.82 -29.95 -17.98
C ILE A 134 4.60 -31.28 -18.14
N LEU A 135 4.51 -32.18 -17.16
CA LEU A 135 5.22 -33.47 -17.14
C LEU A 135 4.31 -34.69 -17.36
N GLY A 136 3.08 -34.51 -17.83
CA GLY A 136 2.09 -35.59 -18.09
C GLY A 136 1.78 -35.77 -19.56
#